data_AF-A0A7L9FKF9-F1
#
_entry.id   AF-A0A7L9FKF9-F1
#
_cell.length_a   1.000
_cell.length_b   1.000
_cell.length_c   1.000
_cell.angle_alpha   90.00
_cell.angle_beta   90.00
_cell.angle_gamma   90.00
#
_symmetry.space_group_name_H-M   'P 1'
#
loop_
_entity.id
_entity.type
_entity.pdbx_description
1 polymer ?
#
loop_
_entity_poly.entity_id
_entity_poly.type
_entity_poly.pdbx_seq_one_letter_code
_entity_poly.pdbx_strand_id
1 'polypeptide(L)'
;MRAEEIGALVVLLGVMLIMAGIVLAILGSATQLVGIGGCVFIGPFPLCFGYGQNPLLVVLASIAMALAMIIATYILFSGSVKSEKNTQG
;
A
#
# COMPACT_ATOMS: atom_id res chain seq x y z
N MET A 1 -21.39 -8.67 -5.09
CA MET A 1 -20.63 -7.45 -5.41
C MET A 1 -20.27 -7.52 -6.87
N ARG A 2 -20.68 -6.52 -7.64
CA ARG A 2 -20.40 -6.42 -9.07
C ARG A 2 -18.94 -6.04 -9.27
N ALA A 3 -18.33 -6.47 -10.38
CA ALA A 3 -16.93 -6.18 -10.69
C ALA A 3 -16.65 -4.66 -10.69
N GLU A 4 -17.64 -3.86 -11.05
CA GLU A 4 -17.61 -2.40 -11.03
C GLU A 4 -17.42 -1.83 -9.61
N GLU A 5 -18.04 -2.42 -8.59
CA GLU A 5 -17.92 -1.98 -7.20
C GLU A 5 -16.52 -2.30 -6.64
N ILE A 6 -15.94 -3.44 -7.03
CA ILE A 6 -14.60 -3.85 -6.62
C ILE A 6 -13.54 -2.95 -7.28
N GLY A 7 -13.70 -2.65 -8.57
CA GLY A 7 -12.82 -1.72 -9.28
C GLY A 7 -12.85 -0.32 -8.69
N ALA A 8 -14.04 0.21 -8.40
CA ALA A 8 -14.20 1.53 -7.77
C ALA A 8 -13.55 1.58 -6.38
N LEU A 9 -13.70 0.52 -5.57
CA LEU A 9 -13.05 0.43 -4.25
C LEU A 9 -11.52 0.42 -4.36
N VAL A 10 -10.95 -0.31 -5.31
CA VAL A 10 -9.49 -0.36 -5.51
C VAL A 10 -8.94 1.01 -5.95
N VAL A 11 -9.61 1.69 -6.87
CA VAL A 11 -9.22 3.04 -7.30
C VAL A 11 -9.29 4.02 -6.13
N LEU A 12 -10.38 3.99 -5.36
CA LEU A 12 -10.54 4.85 -4.19
C LEU A 12 -9.45 4.62 -3.14
N LEU A 13 -9.11 3.36 -2.88
CA LEU A 13 -8.06 2.97 -1.94
C LEU A 13 -6.68 3.45 -2.42
N GLY A 14 -6.41 3.33 -3.72
CA GLY A 14 -5.19 3.88 -4.34
C GLY A 14 -5.09 5.40 -4.21
N VAL A 15 -6.18 6.13 -4.46
CA VAL A 15 -6.22 7.60 -4.31
C VAL A 15 -5.98 8.02 -2.86
N MET A 16 -6.59 7.33 -1.89
CA MET A 16 -6.37 7.59 -0.47
C MET A 16 -4.91 7.38 -0.06
N LEU A 17 -4.25 6.36 -0.59
CA LEU A 17 -2.83 6.10 -0.33
C LEU A 17 -1.92 7.17 -0.94
N ILE A 18 -2.21 7.62 -2.16
CA ILE A 18 -1.47 8.71 -2.81
C ILE A 18 -1.61 9.99 -1.98
N MET A 19 -2.84 10.32 -1.55
CA MET A 19 -3.09 11.49 -0.71
C MET A 19 -2.36 11.40 0.64
N ALA A 20 -2.39 10.25 1.30
CA ALA A 20 -1.64 10.02 2.54
C ALA A 20 -0.13 10.19 2.32
N GLY A 21 0.42 9.65 1.23
CA GLY A 21 1.83 9.80 0.86
C GLY A 21 2.23 11.26 0.61
N ILE A 22 1.39 12.02 -0.09
CA ILE A 22 1.62 13.46 -0.36
C ILE A 22 1.59 14.26 0.94
N VAL A 23 0.61 14.03 1.81
CA VAL A 23 0.53 14.71 3.12
C VAL A 23 1.77 14.43 3.95
N LEU A 24 2.22 13.18 3.99
CA LEU A 24 3.45 12.80 4.69
C LEU A 24 4.69 13.45 4.06
N ALA A 25 4.76 13.54 2.73
CA ALA A 25 5.86 14.19 2.03
C ALA A 25 5.91 15.70 2.30
N ILE A 26 4.76 16.37 2.32
CA ILE A 26 4.67 17.81 2.63
C ILE A 26 5.07 18.06 4.09
N LEU A 27 4.54 17.29 5.04
CA LEU A 27 4.96 17.38 6.46
C LEU A 27 6.46 17.10 6.63
N GLY A 28 6.99 16.11 5.90
CA GLY A 28 8.41 15.76 5.90
C GLY A 28 9.33 16.78 5.23
N SER A 29 8.80 17.68 4.39
CA SER A 29 9.56 18.72 3.69
C SER A 29 9.67 20.05 4.47
N ALA A 30 8.73 20.32 5.38
CA ALA A 30 8.76 21.51 6.24
C ALA A 30 9.85 21.46 7.33
N THR A 31 10.41 20.28 7.53
CA THR A 31 11.57 20.02 8.36
C THR A 31 12.65 19.48 7.43
N GLN A 32 13.92 19.89 7.49
CA GLN A 32 15.01 19.30 6.68
C GLN A 32 15.35 17.86 7.12
N LEU A 33 14.32 17.08 7.44
CA LEU A 33 14.28 15.84 8.19
C LEU A 33 13.63 14.75 7.31
N VAL A 34 14.02 14.68 6.03
CA VAL A 34 13.51 13.65 5.14
C VAL A 34 14.03 12.29 5.63
N GLY A 35 13.13 11.54 6.26
CA GLY A 35 13.38 10.15 6.62
C GLY A 35 13.11 9.25 5.41
N ILE A 36 14.00 8.30 5.17
CA ILE A 36 13.86 7.29 4.12
C ILE A 36 13.49 5.98 4.80
N GLY A 37 12.46 5.31 4.31
CA GLY A 37 12.05 3.99 4.79
C GLY A 37 11.53 3.11 3.68
N GLY A 38 11.50 1.81 3.96
CA GLY A 38 11.01 0.79 3.06
C GLY A 38 10.80 -0.53 3.78
N CYS A 39 10.15 -1.48 3.11
CA CYS A 39 10.05 -2.85 3.58
C CYS A 39 10.53 -3.80 2.48
N VAL A 40 11.43 -4.73 2.85
CA VAL A 40 11.82 -5.86 2.00
C VAL A 40 11.13 -7.11 2.54
N PHE A 41 10.48 -7.87 1.67
CA PHE A 41 9.91 -9.15 2.03
C PHE A 41 10.95 -10.26 1.81
N ILE A 42 11.36 -10.94 2.89
CA ILE A 42 12.17 -12.16 2.82
C ILE A 42 11.25 -13.33 3.15
N GLY A 43 10.71 -13.99 2.11
CA GLY A 43 9.65 -14.97 2.29
C GLY A 43 8.40 -14.34 2.92
N PRO A 44 7.76 -14.97 3.93
CA PRO A 44 6.57 -14.41 4.59
C PRO A 44 6.90 -13.31 5.61
N PHE A 45 8.17 -13.04 5.90
CA PHE A 45 8.58 -12.08 6.92
C PHE A 45 8.88 -10.71 6.30
N PRO A 46 8.09 -9.65 6.59
CA PRO A 46 8.41 -8.30 6.17
C PRO A 46 9.51 -7.72 7.08
N LEU A 47 10.63 -7.31 6.48
CA LEU A 47 11.66 -6.52 7.14
C LEU A 47 11.50 -5.07 6.76
N CYS A 48 10.97 -4.27 7.68
CA CYS A 48 10.79 -2.84 7.50
C CYS A 48 11.93 -2.06 8.15
N PHE A 49 12.48 -1.12 7.40
CA PHE A 49 13.58 -0.26 7.81
C PHE A 49 13.19 1.20 7.60
N GLY A 50 13.69 2.07 8.48
CA GLY A 50 13.45 3.51 8.41
C GLY A 50 14.60 4.24 9.05
N TYR A 51 15.16 5.21 8.34
CA TYR A 51 16.23 6.09 8.79
C TYR A 51 15.77 7.53 8.70
N GLY A 52 16.05 8.33 9.74
CA GLY A 52 15.66 9.73 9.81
C GLY A 52 15.41 10.16 11.25
N GLN A 53 14.93 11.38 11.44
CA GLN A 53 14.70 11.92 12.78
C GLN A 53 13.58 11.25 13.55
N ASN A 54 12.59 10.68 12.86
CA ASN A 54 11.50 9.92 13.47
C ASN A 54 11.45 8.52 12.85
N PRO A 55 12.43 7.64 13.15
CA PRO A 55 12.56 6.34 12.49
C PRO A 55 11.32 5.47 12.76
N LEU A 56 10.69 5.61 13.93
CA LEU A 56 9.47 4.89 14.27
C LEU A 56 8.31 5.24 13.33
N LEU A 57 8.12 6.53 13.02
CA LEU A 57 7.04 7.02 12.16
C LEU A 57 7.25 6.56 10.71
N VAL A 58 8.52 6.59 10.26
CA VAL A 58 8.93 6.14 8.92
C VAL A 58 8.72 4.62 8.78
N VAL A 59 9.08 3.82 9.79
CA VAL A 59 8.82 2.37 9.79
C VAL A 59 7.31 2.10 9.78
N LEU A 60 6.52 2.85 10.55
CA LEU A 60 5.06 2.71 10.57
C LEU A 60 4.44 2.98 9.20
N ALA A 61 4.88 4.05 8.53
CA ALA A 61 4.44 4.40 7.17
C ALA A 61 4.84 3.32 6.16
N SER A 62 6.04 2.74 6.31
CA SER A 62 6.55 1.65 5.46
C SER A 62 5.69 0.38 5.61
N ILE A 63 5.33 0.02 6.85
CA ILE A 63 4.46 -1.13 7.15
C ILE A 63 3.05 -0.89 6.56
N ALA A 64 2.50 0.32 6.72
CA ALA A 64 1.19 0.67 6.18
C ALA A 64 1.15 0.54 4.65
N MET A 65 2.18 1.03 3.95
CA MET A 65 2.36 0.87 2.50
C MET A 65 2.47 -0.61 2.10
N ALA A 66 3.24 -1.40 2.83
CA ALA A 66 3.41 -2.82 2.56
C ALA A 66 2.08 -3.60 2.71
N LEU A 67 1.30 -3.32 3.75
CA LEU A 67 -0.03 -3.90 3.94
C LEU A 67 -1.01 -3.48 2.84
N ALA A 68 -1.00 -2.20 2.47
CA ALA A 68 -1.81 -1.68 1.38
C ALA A 68 -1.52 -2.41 0.05
N MET A 69 -0.24 -2.65 -0.25
CA MET A 69 0.19 -3.42 -1.43
C MET A 69 -0.26 -4.89 -1.38
N ILE A 70 -0.18 -5.53 -0.21
CA ILE A 70 -0.68 -6.90 -0.02
C ILE A 70 -2.19 -6.96 -0.26
N ILE A 71 -2.95 -6.03 0.32
CA ILE A 71 -4.41 -5.95 0.17
C ILE A 71 -4.77 -5.70 -1.30
N ALA A 72 -4.11 -4.74 -1.95
CA ALA A 72 -4.32 -4.45 -3.36
C ALA A 72 -4.04 -5.69 -4.23
N THR A 73 -2.92 -6.38 -3.98
CA THR A 73 -2.56 -7.62 -4.69
C THR A 73 -3.60 -8.72 -4.47
N TYR A 74 -4.09 -8.89 -3.23
CA TYR A 74 -5.10 -9.89 -2.90
C TYR A 74 -6.45 -9.60 -3.57
N ILE A 75 -6.86 -8.33 -3.62
CA ILE A 75 -8.09 -7.92 -4.31
C ILE A 75 -7.94 -8.14 -5.82
N LEU A 76 -6.79 -7.79 -6.40
CA LEU A 76 -6.52 -8.03 -7.82
C LEU A 76 -6.52 -9.53 -8.17
N PHE A 77 -5.82 -10.36 -7.40
CA PHE A 77 -5.77 -11.80 -7.64
C PHE A 77 -7.12 -12.49 -7.40
N SER A 78 -7.86 -12.11 -6.35
CA SER A 78 -9.21 -12.65 -6.11
C SER A 78 -10.22 -12.21 -7.17
N GLY A 79 -10.04 -11.01 -7.73
CA GLY A 79 -10.78 -10.55 -8.90
C GLY A 79 -10.46 -11.36 -10.16
N SER A 80 -9.18 -11.62 -10.44
CA SER A 80 -8.73 -12.40 -11.60
C SER A 80 -9.16 -13.87 -11.52
N VAL A 81 -9.05 -14.53 -10.36
CA VAL A 81 -9.47 -15.94 -10.17
C VAL A 81 -10.98 -16.11 -10.32
N LYS A 82 -11.77 -15.07 -10.00
CA LYS A 82 -13.22 -15.11 -10.16
C LYS A 82 -13.67 -14.90 -11.62
N SER A 83 -12.83 -14.30 -12.45
CA SER A 83 -13.13 -14.11 -13.88
C SER A 83 -12.95 -15.38 -14.71
N GLU A 84 -12.08 -16.31 -14.31
CA GLU A 84 -11.84 -17.56 -15.05
C GLU A 84 -12.99 -18.58 -14.88
N LYS A 85 -13.70 -18.54 -13.74
CA LYS A 85 -14.82 -19.45 -13.46
C LYS A 85 -16.14 -19.09 -14.16
N ASN A 86 -16.21 -17.96 -14.87
CA ASN A 86 -17.43 -17.49 -15.56
C ASN A 86 -17.32 -17.62 -17.10
N THR A 87 -16.27 -18.26 -17.62
CA THR A 87 -16.11 -18.52 -19.06
C THR A 87 -16.22 -20.01 -19.40
N GLN A 88 -16.51 -20.87 -18.42
CA GLN A 88 -16.76 -22.32 -18.62
C GLN A 88 -18.11 -22.78 -18.05
N GLY A 89 -19.10 -21.88 -17.97
CA GLY A 89 -20.48 -22.20 -17.56
C GLY A 89 -21.47 -21.90 -18.66
#